data_AF-A0A4Q5GSJ8-F1
#
_entry.id   AF-A0A4Q5GSJ8-F1
#
_cell.length_a   1.000
_cell.length_b   1.000
_cell.length_c   1.000
_cell.angle_alpha   90.00
_cell.angle_beta   90.00
_cell.angle_gamma   90.00
#
_symmetry.space_group_name_H-M   'P 1'
#
loop_
_entity.id
_entity.type
_entity.pdbx_description
1 polymer ?
#
loop_
_entity_poly.entity_id
_entity_poly.type
_entity_poly.pdbx_seq_one_letter_code
_entity_poly.pdbx_strand_id
1 'polypeptide(L)'
;MRKWNCGFVMVGLAFLISISVLSCQTDDADDYSQQAEDVTAADLFIASEAYQNLEKEIGKDMRREQNAISKLSKEDLEQYRLLRKNLLNIETRTEAITQLKILTGYDYQANRNRISSLVRDVFKDADFTKLELMRARQKSRMYKVVITRADTNAELREKCKKDCAETAKEEIMECHNHFNENIEDLPASEFPNGDNYKFWVKVRDACLSAAGTKEGNCESSCDKSYPDEE
;
A
#
# COMPACT_ATOMS: atom_id res chain seq x y z
N MET A 1 -33.43 11.71 -20.38
CA MET A 1 -33.48 10.41 -19.67
C MET A 1 -32.69 9.39 -20.45
N ARG A 2 -31.55 8.94 -19.92
CA ARG A 2 -30.78 7.81 -20.44
C ARG A 2 -30.41 6.95 -19.24
N LYS A 3 -31.13 5.85 -19.06
CA LYS A 3 -30.88 4.79 -18.07
C LYS A 3 -29.90 3.80 -18.67
N TRP A 4 -28.75 3.59 -18.04
CA TRP A 4 -27.91 2.39 -18.12
C TRP A 4 -26.66 2.62 -17.26
N ASN A 5 -26.17 1.72 -16.40
CA ASN A 5 -26.69 0.49 -15.82
C ASN A 5 -25.86 0.28 -14.54
N CYS A 6 -26.47 0.42 -13.36
CA CYS A 6 -25.83 0.05 -12.09
C CYS A 6 -25.91 -1.47 -11.95
N GLY A 7 -24.83 -2.17 -12.28
CA GLY A 7 -24.78 -3.61 -12.08
C GLY A 7 -23.53 -4.21 -12.69
N PHE A 8 -22.45 -4.19 -11.92
CA PHE A 8 -21.44 -5.26 -11.77
C PHE A 8 -20.52 -4.85 -10.61
N VAL A 9 -21.10 -4.77 -9.42
CA VAL A 9 -20.35 -4.86 -8.15
C VAL A 9 -20.46 -6.32 -7.74
N MET A 10 -19.32 -6.95 -7.49
CA MET A 10 -19.08 -8.24 -6.84
C MET A 10 -18.40 -9.32 -7.70
N VAL A 11 -17.21 -9.71 -7.21
CA VAL A 11 -16.49 -10.99 -7.36
C VAL A 11 -15.66 -11.20 -8.63
N GLY A 12 -14.34 -11.21 -8.41
CA GLY A 12 -13.30 -11.68 -9.34
C GLY A 12 -11.92 -11.53 -8.69
N LEU A 13 -11.71 -12.17 -7.53
CA LEU A 13 -10.84 -13.35 -7.36
C LEU A 13 -9.33 -13.04 -7.40
N ALA A 14 -8.74 -13.05 -6.20
CA ALA A 14 -7.46 -13.65 -5.85
C ALA A 14 -6.43 -13.85 -6.98
N PHE A 15 -5.45 -12.95 -7.06
CA PHE A 15 -4.08 -13.31 -7.44
C PHE A 15 -3.13 -12.82 -6.34
N LEU A 16 -3.11 -13.57 -5.24
CA LEU A 16 -1.96 -13.63 -4.37
C LEU A 16 -0.93 -14.49 -5.08
N ILE A 17 -0.02 -13.87 -5.84
CA ILE A 17 1.22 -14.55 -6.19
C ILE A 17 2.11 -14.41 -4.96
N SER A 18 1.92 -15.33 -4.02
CA SER A 18 2.98 -15.75 -3.12
C SER A 18 4.12 -16.26 -4.00
N ILE A 19 5.19 -15.48 -4.14
CA ILE A 19 6.44 -16.01 -4.66
C ILE A 19 7.02 -16.89 -3.55
N SER A 20 6.52 -18.12 -3.52
CA SER A 20 7.20 -19.23 -2.87
C SER A 20 8.53 -19.39 -3.59
N VAL A 21 9.64 -19.06 -2.91
CA VAL A 21 10.99 -19.43 -3.35
C VAL A 21 11.13 -20.93 -3.11
N LEU A 22 10.48 -21.73 -3.96
CA LEU A 22 10.80 -23.15 -4.11
C LEU A 22 11.93 -23.23 -5.12
N SER A 23 13.06 -23.74 -4.66
CA SER A 23 14.22 -24.11 -5.45
C SER A 23 13.83 -24.88 -6.71
N CYS A 24 13.91 -24.24 -7.88
CA CYS A 24 14.07 -24.95 -9.14
C CYS A 24 15.58 -25.15 -9.36
N GLN A 25 16.07 -26.33 -8.97
CA GLN A 25 17.11 -26.97 -9.75
C GLN A 25 16.48 -27.22 -11.12
N THR A 26 16.92 -26.47 -12.12
CA THR A 26 16.63 -26.76 -13.53
C THR A 26 17.98 -26.88 -14.19
N ASP A 27 18.20 -28.06 -14.76
CA ASP A 27 19.41 -28.48 -15.43
C ASP A 27 19.88 -27.47 -16.48
N ASP A 28 21.21 -27.41 -16.62
CA ASP A 28 21.95 -26.64 -17.61
C ASP A 28 21.50 -27.00 -19.03
N ALA A 29 20.80 -26.07 -19.68
CA ALA A 29 20.99 -25.66 -21.07
C ALA A 29 19.77 -24.84 -21.47
N ASP A 30 19.91 -23.52 -21.49
CA ASP A 30 19.36 -22.72 -22.58
C ASP A 30 19.97 -21.32 -22.53
N ASP A 31 20.40 -20.90 -23.71
CA ASP A 31 20.95 -19.60 -24.05
C ASP A 31 20.08 -18.46 -23.50
N TYR A 32 20.43 -17.94 -22.31
CA TYR A 32 19.89 -16.67 -21.84
C TYR A 32 20.44 -15.59 -22.76
N SER A 33 19.73 -15.38 -23.87
CA SER A 33 19.79 -14.12 -24.59
C SER A 33 19.51 -13.02 -23.55
N GLN A 34 20.58 -12.36 -23.10
CA GLN A 34 20.50 -11.09 -22.40
C GLN A 34 20.00 -10.06 -23.41
N GLN A 35 18.73 -10.17 -23.79
CA GLN A 35 18.03 -9.06 -24.39
C GLN A 35 18.05 -7.97 -23.31
N ALA A 36 18.78 -6.90 -23.56
CA ALA A 36 18.74 -5.73 -22.71
C ALA A 36 17.27 -5.35 -22.59
N GLU A 37 16.66 -5.63 -21.44
CA GLU A 37 15.25 -5.41 -21.23
C GLU A 37 15.04 -3.89 -21.24
N ASP A 38 14.49 -3.38 -22.34
CA ASP A 38 14.39 -1.94 -22.61
C ASP A 38 13.82 -1.21 -21.39
N VAL A 39 14.52 -0.16 -20.96
CA VAL A 39 14.10 0.67 -19.84
C VAL A 39 12.85 1.43 -20.26
N THR A 40 11.73 1.16 -19.58
CA THR A 40 10.43 1.78 -19.87
C THR A 40 10.27 3.14 -19.20
N ALA A 41 9.25 3.90 -19.60
CA ALA A 41 8.87 5.14 -18.92
C ALA A 41 8.54 4.90 -17.43
N ALA A 42 7.89 3.78 -17.11
CA ALA A 42 7.61 3.38 -15.74
C ALA A 42 8.89 3.06 -14.94
N ASP A 43 9.89 2.43 -15.57
CA ASP A 43 11.19 2.18 -14.94
C ASP A 43 11.91 3.49 -14.58
N LEU A 44 11.93 4.45 -15.51
CA LEU A 44 12.49 5.79 -15.25
C LEU A 44 11.70 6.53 -14.17
N PHE A 45 10.38 6.39 -14.16
CA PHE A 45 9.51 7.03 -13.19
C PHE A 45 9.77 6.53 -11.77
N ILE A 46 9.85 5.22 -11.54
CA ILE A 46 10.12 4.69 -10.19
C ILE A 46 11.55 4.97 -9.73
N ALA A 47 12.49 5.14 -10.65
CA ALA A 47 13.86 5.55 -10.37
C ALA A 47 13.99 7.07 -10.13
N SER A 48 12.95 7.84 -10.41
CA SER A 48 12.96 9.29 -10.23
C SER A 48 13.07 9.70 -8.77
N GLU A 49 13.71 10.85 -8.53
CA GLU A 49 13.80 11.44 -7.19
C GLU A 49 12.42 11.73 -6.60
N ALA A 50 11.47 12.19 -7.42
CA ALA A 50 10.12 12.51 -6.99
C ALA A 50 9.39 11.28 -6.43
N TYR A 51 9.48 10.14 -7.15
CA TYR A 51 8.90 8.88 -6.70
C TYR A 51 9.58 8.35 -5.43
N GLN A 52 10.91 8.35 -5.37
CA GLN A 52 11.66 7.91 -4.19
C GLN A 52 11.37 8.78 -2.95
N ASN A 53 11.20 10.09 -3.13
CA ASN A 53 10.80 11.00 -2.07
C ASN A 53 9.37 10.73 -1.59
N LEU A 54 8.45 10.40 -2.49
CA LEU A 54 7.09 10.00 -2.14
C LEU A 54 7.09 8.70 -1.31
N GLU A 55 7.82 7.67 -1.73
CA GLU A 55 7.98 6.42 -0.95
C GLU A 55 8.51 6.70 0.45
N LYS A 56 9.48 7.62 0.57
CA LYS A 56 10.05 8.04 1.86
C LYS A 56 9.01 8.76 2.73
N GLU A 57 8.18 9.62 2.16
CA GLU A 57 7.12 10.34 2.88
C GLU A 57 6.01 9.40 3.36
N ILE A 58 5.61 8.42 2.54
CA ILE A 58 4.68 7.36 2.97
C ILE A 58 5.29 6.54 4.10
N GLY A 59 6.55 6.12 3.97
CA GLY A 59 7.24 5.38 5.04
C GLY A 59 7.39 6.18 6.34
N LYS A 60 7.55 7.51 6.28
CA LYS A 60 7.52 8.37 7.48
C LYS A 60 6.14 8.40 8.12
N ASP A 61 5.09 8.44 7.31
CA ASP A 61 3.70 8.42 7.77
C ASP A 61 3.39 7.13 8.53
N MET A 62 3.70 5.98 7.92
CA MET A 62 3.55 4.65 8.52
C MET A 62 4.28 4.55 9.86
N ARG A 63 5.55 4.98 9.94
CA ARG A 63 6.32 4.99 11.20
C ARG A 63 5.70 5.89 12.26
N ARG A 64 5.13 7.05 11.88
CA ARG A 64 4.45 7.94 12.85
C ARG A 64 3.20 7.28 13.40
N GLU A 65 2.42 6.62 12.56
CA GLU A 65 1.24 5.85 13.00
C GLU A 65 1.67 4.71 13.95
N GLN A 66 2.65 3.90 13.56
CA GLN A 66 3.18 2.82 14.41
C GLN A 66 3.70 3.34 15.76
N ASN A 67 4.42 4.47 15.78
CA ASN A 67 4.91 5.09 17.00
C ASN A 67 3.80 5.66 17.90
N ALA A 68 2.64 6.01 17.32
CA ALA A 68 1.46 6.40 18.10
C ALA A 68 0.80 5.15 18.72
N ILE A 69 0.71 4.07 17.94
CA ILE A 69 0.13 2.79 18.38
C ILE A 69 0.99 2.12 19.46
N SER A 70 2.32 2.17 19.36
CA SER A 70 3.23 1.51 20.30
C SER A 70 3.19 2.07 21.72
N LYS A 71 2.59 3.26 21.91
CA LYS A 71 2.42 3.92 23.21
C LYS A 71 1.09 3.60 23.88
N LEU A 72 0.20 2.88 23.20
CA LEU A 72 -1.11 2.53 23.75
C LEU A 72 -0.98 1.53 24.90
N SER A 73 -1.86 1.66 25.90
CA SER A 73 -2.06 0.63 26.91
C SER A 73 -2.60 -0.66 26.27
N LYS A 74 -2.64 -1.76 27.03
CA LYS A 74 -3.23 -3.02 26.53
C LYS A 74 -4.72 -2.84 26.21
N GLU A 75 -5.43 -2.11 27.06
CA GLU A 75 -6.84 -1.79 26.92
C GLU A 75 -7.07 -0.90 25.69
N ASP A 76 -6.28 0.17 25.53
CA ASP A 76 -6.38 1.07 24.39
C ASP A 76 -6.01 0.38 23.08
N LEU A 77 -5.04 -0.54 23.10
CA LEU A 77 -4.67 -1.32 21.92
C LEU A 77 -5.83 -2.23 21.48
N GLU A 78 -6.61 -2.77 22.40
CA GLU A 78 -7.80 -3.55 22.06
C GLU A 78 -8.92 -2.66 21.49
N GLN A 79 -9.12 -1.47 22.04
CA GLN A 79 -10.03 -0.47 21.45
C GLN A 79 -9.58 -0.06 20.04
N TYR A 80 -8.28 0.16 19.85
CA TYR A 80 -7.70 0.45 18.55
C TYR A 80 -8.02 -0.65 17.53
N ARG A 81 -7.87 -1.93 17.90
CA ARG A 81 -8.20 -3.07 17.02
C ARG A 81 -9.68 -3.12 16.66
N LEU A 82 -10.58 -2.84 17.61
CA LEU A 82 -12.02 -2.77 17.36
C LEU A 82 -12.34 -1.62 16.37
N LEU A 83 -11.78 -0.44 16.59
CA LEU A 83 -11.96 0.70 15.70
C LEU A 83 -11.41 0.44 14.29
N ARG A 84 -10.25 -0.23 14.17
CA ARG A 84 -9.70 -0.66 12.89
C ARG A 84 -10.62 -1.60 12.14
N LYS A 85 -11.30 -2.54 12.81
CA LYS A 85 -12.32 -3.41 12.18
C LYS A 85 -13.51 -2.59 11.68
N ASN A 86 -13.93 -1.58 12.43
CA ASN A 86 -15.04 -0.69 12.04
C ASN A 86 -14.71 0.18 10.83
N LEU A 87 -13.42 0.43 10.50
CA LEU A 87 -13.04 1.11 9.26
C LEU A 87 -13.49 0.37 8.00
N LEU A 88 -13.69 -0.94 8.05
CA LEU A 88 -14.16 -1.72 6.91
C LEU A 88 -15.66 -1.48 6.64
N ASN A 89 -16.44 -1.04 7.63
CA ASN A 89 -17.84 -0.70 7.47
C ASN A 89 -18.00 0.77 7.05
N ILE A 90 -18.66 1.01 5.91
CA ILE A 90 -18.85 2.35 5.33
C ILE A 90 -19.68 3.27 6.24
N GLU A 91 -20.62 2.73 7.01
CA GLU A 91 -21.54 3.51 7.85
C GLU A 91 -20.84 4.04 9.11
N THR A 92 -19.96 3.25 9.72
CA THR A 92 -19.29 3.60 10.98
C THR A 92 -17.88 4.17 10.79
N ARG A 93 -17.36 4.17 9.55
CA ARG A 93 -15.98 4.57 9.23
C ARG A 93 -15.61 5.98 9.69
N THR A 94 -16.44 6.99 9.41
CA THR A 94 -16.13 8.39 9.74
C THR A 94 -16.01 8.58 11.25
N GLU A 95 -16.90 7.94 12.01
CA GLU A 95 -16.83 7.95 13.47
C GLU A 95 -15.60 7.20 13.97
N ALA A 96 -15.32 6.01 13.42
CA ALA A 96 -14.14 5.24 13.77
C ALA A 96 -12.82 6.01 13.52
N ILE A 97 -12.69 6.74 12.41
CA ILE A 97 -11.53 7.61 12.14
C ILE A 97 -11.38 8.70 13.21
N THR A 98 -12.50 9.30 13.62
CA THR A 98 -12.51 10.35 14.65
C THR A 98 -12.07 9.78 16.00
N GLN A 99 -12.62 8.63 16.39
CA GLN A 99 -12.25 7.95 17.64
C GLN A 99 -10.80 7.47 17.62
N LEU A 100 -10.30 6.97 16.48
CA LEU A 100 -8.89 6.59 16.32
C LEU A 100 -7.97 7.80 16.54
N LYS A 101 -8.31 8.97 15.99
CA LYS A 101 -7.53 10.19 16.21
C LYS A 101 -7.47 10.57 17.69
N ILE A 102 -8.59 10.46 18.42
CA ILE A 102 -8.64 10.73 19.86
C ILE A 102 -7.77 9.74 20.63
N LEU A 103 -7.89 8.44 20.30
CA LEU A 103 -7.19 7.36 20.99
C LEU A 103 -5.67 7.41 20.78
N THR A 104 -5.22 7.64 19.56
CA THR A 104 -3.79 7.57 19.21
C THR A 104 -3.10 8.94 19.17
N GLY A 105 -3.86 10.03 19.14
CA GLY A 105 -3.35 11.37 18.85
C GLY A 105 -2.88 11.57 17.41
N TYR A 106 -3.04 10.55 16.55
CA TYR A 106 -2.62 10.59 15.15
C TYR A 106 -3.72 11.13 14.25
N ASP A 107 -3.45 12.21 13.51
CA ASP A 107 -4.44 12.80 12.59
C ASP A 107 -4.49 12.06 11.25
N TYR A 108 -5.24 10.95 11.23
CA TYR A 108 -5.42 10.12 10.04
C TYR A 108 -5.89 10.91 8.82
N GLN A 109 -6.87 11.80 8.99
CA GLN A 109 -7.44 12.52 7.84
C GLN A 109 -6.46 13.55 7.28
N ALA A 110 -5.80 14.32 8.15
CA ALA A 110 -4.81 15.31 7.70
C ALA A 110 -3.63 14.63 6.98
N ASN A 111 -3.13 13.51 7.53
CA ASN A 111 -2.03 12.77 6.92
C ASN A 111 -2.44 12.14 5.57
N ARG A 112 -3.63 11.54 5.47
CA ARG A 112 -4.16 11.02 4.20
C ARG A 112 -4.32 12.11 3.15
N ASN A 113 -4.86 13.27 3.52
CA ASN A 113 -5.01 14.38 2.57
C ASN A 113 -3.64 14.88 2.08
N ARG A 114 -2.65 14.98 2.98
CA ARG A 114 -1.27 15.33 2.64
C ARG A 114 -0.64 14.34 1.66
N ILE A 115 -0.69 13.03 1.97
CA ILE A 115 -0.14 11.99 1.09
C ILE A 115 -0.87 12.00 -0.25
N SER A 116 -2.20 12.15 -0.27
CA SER A 116 -2.96 12.23 -1.52
C SER A 116 -2.49 13.36 -2.43
N SER A 117 -2.17 14.53 -1.85
CA SER A 117 -1.62 15.65 -2.61
C SER A 117 -0.25 15.32 -3.19
N LEU A 118 0.64 14.72 -2.40
CA LEU A 118 1.97 14.32 -2.88
C LEU A 118 1.87 13.30 -4.02
N VAL A 119 0.98 12.31 -3.90
CA VAL A 119 0.75 11.33 -4.96
C VAL A 119 0.26 12.01 -6.23
N ARG A 120 -0.70 12.94 -6.13
CA ARG A 120 -1.17 13.70 -7.29
C ARG A 120 -0.05 14.48 -7.96
N ASP A 121 0.77 15.17 -7.18
CA ASP A 121 1.86 15.99 -7.72
C ASP A 121 2.93 15.15 -8.43
N VAL A 122 3.18 13.93 -7.94
CA VAL A 122 4.15 12.99 -8.53
C VAL A 122 3.59 12.29 -9.77
N PHE A 123 2.29 11.98 -9.81
CA PHE A 123 1.67 11.20 -10.89
C PHE A 123 0.98 12.04 -11.98
N LYS A 124 0.83 13.36 -11.82
CA LYS A 124 0.07 14.23 -12.75
C LYS A 124 0.46 14.14 -14.23
N ASP A 125 1.72 13.83 -14.53
CA ASP A 125 2.26 13.74 -15.89
C ASP A 125 2.74 12.31 -16.22
N ALA A 126 2.35 11.32 -15.41
CA ALA A 126 2.74 9.93 -15.60
C ALA A 126 2.02 9.34 -16.82
N ASP A 127 2.78 9.03 -17.87
CA ASP A 127 2.26 8.41 -19.10
C ASP A 127 2.71 6.94 -19.18
N PHE A 128 2.06 6.10 -18.38
CA PHE A 128 2.19 4.65 -18.41
C PHE A 128 0.95 3.98 -17.82
N THR A 129 0.71 2.74 -18.21
CA THR A 129 -0.37 1.92 -17.66
C THR A 129 -0.04 1.44 -16.26
N LYS A 130 -1.08 1.11 -15.49
CA LYS A 130 -0.94 0.44 -14.18
C LYS A 130 -0.10 -0.85 -14.28
N LEU A 131 -0.26 -1.62 -15.36
CA LEU A 131 0.48 -2.86 -15.57
C LEU A 131 1.98 -2.61 -15.76
N GLU A 132 2.34 -1.55 -16.48
CA GLU A 132 3.74 -1.13 -16.65
C GLU A 132 4.36 -0.68 -15.33
N LEU A 133 3.63 0.09 -14.51
CA LEU A 133 4.08 0.46 -13.17
C LEU A 133 4.28 -0.76 -12.26
N MET A 134 3.36 -1.72 -12.29
CA MET A 134 3.48 -2.97 -11.52
C MET A 134 4.71 -3.78 -11.94
N ARG A 135 4.96 -3.89 -13.26
CA ARG A 135 6.14 -4.56 -13.80
C ARG A 135 7.43 -3.84 -13.41
N ALA A 136 7.48 -2.52 -13.52
CA ALA A 136 8.64 -1.72 -13.11
C ALA A 136 8.95 -1.92 -11.62
N ARG A 137 7.93 -1.89 -10.74
CA ARG A 137 8.09 -2.18 -9.30
C ARG A 137 8.61 -3.60 -9.04
N GLN A 138 8.06 -4.59 -9.73
CA GLN A 138 8.53 -5.98 -9.64
C GLN A 138 10.01 -6.11 -10.07
N LYS A 139 10.37 -5.52 -11.22
CA LYS A 139 11.73 -5.47 -11.75
C LYS A 139 12.71 -4.79 -10.78
N SER A 140 12.34 -3.61 -10.27
CA SER A 140 13.11 -2.87 -9.25
C SER A 140 13.34 -3.68 -7.97
N ARG A 141 12.32 -4.41 -7.49
CA ARG A 141 12.46 -5.31 -6.35
C ARG A 141 13.46 -6.43 -6.64
N MET A 142 13.35 -7.08 -7.80
CA MET A 142 14.27 -8.15 -8.20
C MET A 142 15.73 -7.67 -8.21
N TYR A 143 16.00 -6.47 -8.75
CA TYR A 143 17.35 -5.89 -8.72
C TYR A 143 17.81 -5.47 -7.32
N LYS A 144 16.89 -5.13 -6.41
CA LYS A 144 17.19 -4.79 -5.01
C LYS A 144 17.40 -6.02 -4.13
N VAL A 145 17.12 -7.24 -4.59
CA VAL A 145 17.44 -8.47 -3.85
C VAL A 145 18.96 -8.64 -3.81
N VAL A 146 19.57 -8.04 -2.79
CA VAL A 146 20.92 -8.41 -2.38
C VAL A 146 20.81 -9.81 -1.76
N ILE A 147 21.55 -10.78 -2.31
CA ILE A 147 21.80 -12.07 -1.66
C ILE A 147 22.71 -11.80 -0.45
N THR A 148 22.13 -11.23 0.59
CA THR A 148 22.74 -11.20 1.92
C THR A 148 22.54 -12.59 2.52
N ARG A 149 23.63 -13.24 2.95
CA ARG A 149 23.54 -14.32 3.92
C ARG A 149 22.88 -13.71 5.16
N ALA A 150 21.61 -14.03 5.37
CA ALA A 150 20.97 -13.82 6.65
C ALA A 150 21.25 -15.10 7.42
N ASP A 151 22.02 -14.98 8.49
CA ASP A 151 22.57 -16.13 9.21
C ASP A 151 21.74 -16.45 10.46
N THR A 152 20.74 -15.62 10.79
CA THR A 152 19.82 -15.81 11.92
C THR A 152 18.35 -15.60 11.54
N ASN A 153 17.44 -16.21 12.28
CA ASN A 153 16.00 -15.98 12.17
C ASN A 153 15.65 -14.51 12.42
N ALA A 154 16.38 -13.81 13.30
CA ALA A 154 16.16 -12.39 13.55
C ALA A 154 16.40 -11.55 12.29
N GLU A 155 17.49 -11.79 11.57
CA GLU A 155 17.81 -11.10 10.32
C GLU A 155 16.80 -11.43 9.20
N LEU A 156 16.39 -12.70 9.09
CA LEU A 156 15.37 -13.14 8.13
C LEU A 156 14.02 -12.50 8.40
N ARG A 157 13.61 -12.40 9.67
CA ARG A 157 12.38 -11.77 10.10
C ARG A 157 12.36 -10.27 9.81
N GLU A 158 13.44 -9.56 10.10
CA GLU A 158 13.57 -8.14 9.79
C GLU A 158 13.52 -7.88 8.28
N LYS A 159 14.20 -8.72 7.48
CA LYS A 159 14.12 -8.64 6.01
C LYS A 159 12.68 -8.87 5.52
N CYS A 160 12.00 -9.90 6.04
CA CYS A 160 10.62 -10.21 5.71
C CYS A 160 9.67 -9.03 6.05
N LYS A 161 9.78 -8.45 7.24
CA LYS A 161 8.97 -7.28 7.65
C LYS A 161 9.25 -6.06 6.79
N LYS A 162 10.50 -5.83 6.40
CA LYS A 162 10.86 -4.77 5.46
C LYS A 162 10.17 -4.96 4.10
N ASP A 163 10.13 -6.18 3.59
CA ASP A 163 9.45 -6.48 2.31
C ASP A 163 7.92 -6.30 2.43
N CYS A 164 7.33 -6.65 3.58
CA CYS A 164 5.92 -6.33 3.89
C CYS A 164 5.67 -4.81 3.83
N ALA A 165 6.54 -4.01 4.47
CA ALA A 165 6.41 -2.56 4.52
C ALA A 165 6.60 -1.91 3.13
N GLU A 166 7.55 -2.37 2.31
CA GLU A 166 7.70 -1.86 0.93
C GLU A 166 6.45 -2.16 0.09
N THR A 167 5.89 -3.36 0.21
CA THR A 167 4.63 -3.73 -0.47
C THR A 167 3.47 -2.85 -0.01
N ALA A 168 3.38 -2.58 1.30
CA ALA A 168 2.35 -1.72 1.86
C ALA A 168 2.45 -0.27 1.35
N LYS A 169 3.66 0.28 1.18
CA LYS A 169 3.84 1.62 0.60
C LYS A 169 3.30 1.70 -0.83
N GLU A 170 3.58 0.68 -1.65
CA GLU A 170 3.09 0.62 -3.03
C GLU A 170 1.56 0.55 -3.08
N GLU A 171 0.94 -0.25 -2.21
CA GLU A 171 -0.53 -0.33 -2.10
C GLU A 171 -1.13 0.99 -1.61
N ILE A 172 -0.54 1.64 -0.60
CA ILE A 172 -0.98 2.96 -0.11
C ILE A 172 -0.93 3.99 -1.24
N MET A 173 0.17 4.02 -1.98
CA MET A 173 0.34 4.91 -3.12
C MET A 173 -0.73 4.67 -4.19
N GLU A 174 -1.03 3.40 -4.48
CA GLU A 174 -2.09 3.03 -5.42
C GLU A 174 -3.48 3.47 -4.94
N CYS A 175 -3.80 3.29 -3.65
CA CYS A 175 -5.07 3.77 -3.07
C CYS A 175 -5.25 5.28 -3.26
N HIS A 176 -4.18 6.05 -3.07
CA HIS A 176 -4.19 7.50 -3.26
C HIS A 176 -4.25 7.90 -4.74
N ASN A 177 -3.51 7.22 -5.60
CA ASN A 177 -3.52 7.51 -7.03
C ASN A 177 -4.91 7.24 -7.62
N HIS A 178 -5.49 6.09 -7.29
CA HIS A 178 -6.84 5.75 -7.69
C HIS A 178 -7.89 6.77 -7.20
N PHE A 179 -7.74 7.26 -5.97
CA PHE A 179 -8.58 8.35 -5.48
C PHE A 179 -8.41 9.61 -6.34
N ASN A 180 -7.18 10.02 -6.62
CA ASN A 180 -6.87 11.23 -7.38
C ASN A 180 -7.43 11.18 -8.81
N GLU A 181 -7.22 10.07 -9.53
CA GLU A 181 -7.76 9.84 -10.88
C GLU A 181 -9.29 10.00 -10.92
N ASN A 182 -9.98 9.52 -9.89
CA ASN A 182 -11.45 9.53 -9.86
C ASN A 182 -12.06 10.85 -9.35
N ILE A 183 -11.25 11.75 -8.80
CA ILE A 183 -11.70 13.10 -8.43
C ILE A 183 -11.25 14.18 -9.41
N GLU A 184 -10.34 13.87 -10.34
CA GLU A 184 -9.74 14.84 -11.25
C GLU A 184 -10.78 15.61 -12.07
N ASP A 185 -11.75 14.90 -12.64
CA ASP A 185 -12.81 15.47 -13.50
C ASP A 185 -14.06 15.92 -12.73
N LEU A 186 -14.06 15.87 -11.39
CA LEU A 186 -15.21 16.33 -10.63
C LEU A 186 -15.35 17.86 -10.76
N PRO A 187 -16.58 18.38 -10.92
CA PRO A 187 -16.79 19.83 -10.94
C PRO A 187 -16.44 20.43 -9.59
N ALA A 188 -15.97 21.68 -9.58
CA ALA A 188 -15.56 22.39 -8.37
C ALA A 188 -16.64 22.40 -7.25
N SER A 189 -17.92 22.34 -7.63
CA SER A 189 -19.06 22.26 -6.70
C SER A 189 -19.09 20.97 -5.86
N GLU A 190 -18.42 19.90 -6.28
CA GLU A 190 -18.34 18.65 -5.52
C GLU A 190 -17.33 18.73 -4.37
N PHE A 191 -16.48 19.76 -4.31
CA PHE A 191 -15.41 19.84 -3.33
C PHE A 191 -15.76 20.73 -2.13
N PRO A 192 -15.39 20.33 -0.91
CA PRO A 192 -15.05 18.97 -0.46
C PRO A 192 -16.31 18.18 -0.03
N ASN A 193 -17.51 18.74 -0.22
CA ASN A 193 -18.72 18.29 0.45
C ASN A 193 -19.74 17.61 -0.45
N GLY A 194 -19.48 17.55 -1.76
CA GLY A 194 -20.33 16.84 -2.72
C GLY A 194 -20.31 15.34 -2.49
N ASP A 195 -21.39 14.69 -2.90
CA ASP A 195 -21.61 13.26 -2.64
C ASP A 195 -20.60 12.40 -3.40
N ASN A 196 -20.20 12.81 -4.61
CA ASN A 196 -19.22 12.07 -5.39
C ASN A 196 -17.83 12.15 -4.75
N TYR A 197 -17.41 13.34 -4.30
CA TYR A 197 -16.15 13.49 -3.59
C TYR A 197 -16.13 12.67 -2.29
N LYS A 198 -17.20 12.75 -1.49
CA LYS A 198 -17.34 11.96 -0.26
C LYS A 198 -17.33 10.46 -0.51
N PHE A 199 -17.93 10.01 -1.61
CA PHE A 199 -17.88 8.61 -2.04
C PHE A 199 -16.43 8.16 -2.28
N TRP A 200 -15.66 8.92 -3.06
CA TRP A 200 -14.27 8.57 -3.34
C TRP A 200 -13.37 8.64 -2.11
N VAL A 201 -13.61 9.58 -1.19
CA VAL A 201 -12.94 9.59 0.13
C VAL A 201 -13.19 8.28 0.88
N LYS A 202 -14.46 7.80 0.89
CA LYS A 202 -14.80 6.52 1.52
C LYS A 202 -14.08 5.35 0.83
N VAL A 203 -14.01 5.31 -0.50
CA VAL A 203 -13.31 4.26 -1.26
C VAL A 203 -11.82 4.24 -0.91
N ARG A 204 -11.16 5.40 -0.94
CA ARG A 204 -9.75 5.55 -0.56
C ARG A 204 -9.50 5.04 0.86
N ASP A 205 -10.31 5.46 1.82
CA ASP A 205 -10.14 5.08 3.21
C ASP A 205 -10.35 3.57 3.45
N ALA A 206 -11.25 2.93 2.69
CA ALA A 206 -11.42 1.48 2.70
C ALA A 206 -10.17 0.77 2.14
N CYS A 207 -9.63 1.26 1.03
CA CYS A 207 -8.41 0.74 0.42
C CYS A 207 -7.21 0.82 1.38
N LEU A 208 -7.00 1.97 2.02
CA LEU A 208 -5.94 2.15 3.02
C LEU A 208 -6.10 1.23 4.23
N SER A 209 -7.34 1.03 4.69
CA SER A 209 -7.62 0.08 5.77
C SER A 209 -7.28 -1.36 5.37
N ALA A 210 -7.58 -1.76 4.14
CA ALA A 210 -7.25 -3.07 3.63
C ALA A 210 -5.74 -3.27 3.49
N ALA A 211 -5.01 -2.27 2.97
CA ALA A 211 -3.56 -2.28 2.85
C ALA A 211 -2.88 -2.50 4.22
N GLY A 212 -3.28 -1.72 5.25
CA GLY A 212 -2.71 -1.90 6.59
C GLY A 212 -3.08 -3.24 7.25
N THR A 213 -4.24 -3.81 6.94
CA THR A 213 -4.58 -5.18 7.41
C THR A 213 -3.70 -6.23 6.75
N LYS A 214 -3.42 -6.11 5.45
CA LYS A 214 -2.50 -7.02 4.75
C LYS A 214 -1.07 -6.91 5.28
N GLU A 215 -0.60 -5.69 5.53
CA GLU A 215 0.72 -5.45 6.14
C GLU A 215 0.83 -6.17 7.48
N GLY A 216 -0.12 -5.95 8.40
CA GLY A 216 -0.10 -6.61 9.72
C GLY A 216 -0.20 -8.14 9.63
N ASN A 217 -0.96 -8.67 8.67
CA ASN A 217 -1.01 -10.12 8.41
C ASN A 217 0.33 -10.65 7.88
N CYS A 218 0.99 -9.89 7.01
CA CYS A 218 2.32 -10.21 6.47
C CYS A 218 3.38 -10.23 7.59
N GLU A 219 3.41 -9.18 8.42
CA GLU A 219 4.33 -9.10 9.58
C GLU A 219 4.11 -10.27 10.56
N SER A 220 2.85 -10.59 10.88
CA SER A 220 2.53 -11.73 11.73
C SER A 220 2.94 -13.07 11.10
N SER A 221 2.91 -13.18 9.78
CA SER A 221 3.44 -14.35 9.07
C SER A 221 4.96 -14.42 9.19
N CYS A 222 5.67 -13.30 9.07
CA CYS A 222 7.12 -13.24 9.26
C CYS A 222 7.52 -13.71 10.66
N ASP A 223 6.81 -13.27 11.71
CA ASP A 223 7.07 -13.69 13.09
C ASP A 223 6.90 -15.20 13.31
N LYS A 224 5.96 -15.82 12.60
CA LYS A 224 5.72 -17.28 12.65
C LYS A 224 6.75 -18.06 11.85
N SER A 225 7.15 -17.55 10.69
CA SER A 225 8.10 -18.20 9.78
C SER A 225 9.52 -18.18 10.34
N TYR A 226 9.86 -17.16 11.10
CA TYR A 226 11.18 -16.96 11.70
C TYR A 226 11.00 -16.66 13.18
N PRO A 227 10.84 -17.67 14.05
CA PRO A 227 10.71 -17.48 15.49
C PRO A 227 12.06 -17.13 16.15
N ASP A 228 12.03 -16.65 17.39
CA ASP A 228 13.25 -16.44 18.18
C ASP A 228 14.03 -17.74 18.36
N GLU A 229 15.35 -17.65 18.28
CA GLU A 229 16.25 -18.79 18.50
C GLU A 229 16.39 -19.02 20.02
N GLU A 230 16.22 -20.28 20.45
CA GLU A 230 16.38 -20.72 21.85
C GLU A 230 17.85 -20.81 22.28
#